data_AF-A0A955V5S1-F1
#
_entry.id   AF-A0A955V5S1-F1
#
_cell.length_a   1.000
_cell.length_b   1.000
_cell.length_c   1.000
_cell.angle_alpha   90.00
_cell.angle_beta   90.00
_cell.angle_gamma   90.00
#
_symmetry.space_group_name_H-M   'P 1'
#
loop_
_entity.id
_entity.type
_entity.pdbx_description
1 polymer ?
#
loop_
_entity_poly.entity_id
_entity_poly.type
_entity_poly.pdbx_seq_one_letter_code
_entity_poly.pdbx_strand_id
1 'polypeptide(L)'
;PVEGRSVVVKLDEGARVTSVTSDLGPLSVPTPATEITPAEAQAAVSARYAVAATGTPTRVVVANASAGRFAWKVPAMVMPVTGLFWVWVDTETGRVLRTAPAGSDQRLTSLPLRDAEVAR
;
A
#
# COMPACT_ATOMS: atom_id res chain seq x y z
N PRO A 1 8.93 0.25 6.65
CA PRO A 1 8.42 1.62 6.39
C PRO A 1 7.00 1.80 6.95
N VAL A 2 6.67 2.97 7.49
CA VAL A 2 5.29 3.31 7.89
C VAL A 2 4.68 4.18 6.81
N GLU A 3 3.53 3.77 6.28
CA GLU A 3 2.83 4.47 5.22
C GLU A 3 1.55 5.12 5.75
N GLY A 4 1.13 6.20 5.08
CA GLY A 4 -0.02 7.01 5.50
C GLY A 4 0.32 8.05 6.57
N ARG A 5 1.63 8.29 6.79
CA ARG A 5 2.15 9.31 7.70
C ARG A 5 3.27 10.10 7.05
N SER A 6 3.43 11.34 7.48
CA SER A 6 4.32 12.31 6.87
C SER A 6 5.02 13.19 7.90
N VAL A 7 6.27 13.52 7.58
CA VAL A 7 7.02 14.61 8.22
C VAL A 7 7.34 15.60 7.12
N VAL A 8 6.83 16.81 7.27
CA VAL A 8 7.11 17.94 6.38
C VAL A 8 8.09 18.85 7.09
N VAL A 9 9.29 18.97 6.53
CA VAL A 9 10.32 19.88 7.01
C VAL A 9 10.41 21.03 6.01
N LYS A 10 10.23 22.27 6.48
CA LYS A 10 10.51 23.46 5.67
C LYS A 10 11.90 23.96 6.00
N LEU A 11 12.66 24.25 4.97
CA LEU A 11 14.00 24.80 5.05
C LEU A 11 14.01 26.25 4.51
N ASP A 12 14.90 27.08 5.02
CA ASP A 12 15.24 28.35 4.36
C ASP A 12 16.28 28.13 3.23
N GLU A 13 16.66 29.22 2.55
CA GLU A 13 17.65 29.22 1.47
C GLU A 13 19.05 28.78 1.94
N GLY A 14 19.33 28.86 3.26
CA GLY A 14 20.55 28.38 3.89
C GLY A 14 20.47 26.93 4.39
N ALA A 15 19.44 26.18 3.98
CA ALA A 15 19.16 24.81 4.41
C ALA A 15 18.90 24.64 5.92
N ARG A 16 18.53 25.71 6.63
CA ARG A 16 18.15 25.65 8.05
C ARG A 16 16.67 25.34 8.19
N VAL A 17 16.33 24.54 9.19
CA VAL A 17 14.94 24.19 9.49
C VAL A 17 14.19 25.41 10.01
N THR A 18 13.12 25.80 9.33
CA THR A 18 12.23 26.91 9.72
C THR A 18 10.93 26.43 10.35
N SER A 19 10.46 25.24 9.96
CA SER A 19 9.32 24.58 10.62
C SER A 19 9.33 23.08 10.36
N VAL A 20 8.74 22.34 11.29
CA VAL A 20 8.47 20.90 11.15
C VAL A 20 6.99 20.67 11.44
N THR A 21 6.29 20.05 10.51
CA THR A 21 4.92 19.57 10.70
C THR A 21 4.94 18.05 10.56
N SER A 22 4.35 17.35 11.52
CA SER A 22 4.41 15.90 11.59
C SER A 22 3.10 15.36 12.11
N ASP A 23 2.63 14.25 11.52
CA ASP A 23 1.52 13.44 12.01
C ASP A 23 2.01 12.18 12.75
N LEU A 24 3.31 12.14 13.09
CA LEU A 24 3.92 11.07 13.87
C LEU A 24 3.49 11.15 15.34
N GLY A 25 2.26 10.74 15.63
CA GLY A 25 1.81 10.43 16.99
C GLY A 25 2.20 9.02 17.44
N PRO A 26 1.87 8.61 18.68
CA PRO A 26 1.92 7.21 19.07
C PRO A 26 1.14 6.34 18.07
N LEU A 27 1.72 5.20 17.69
CA LEU A 27 1.12 4.24 16.78
C LEU A 27 1.12 2.87 17.45
N SER A 28 -0.06 2.30 17.67
CA SER A 28 -0.18 0.92 18.13
C SER A 28 -0.23 -0.01 16.93
N VAL A 29 0.74 -0.92 16.84
CA VAL A 29 0.81 -1.92 15.77
C VAL A 29 0.87 -3.30 16.43
N PRO A 30 -0.22 -4.08 16.41
CA PRO A 30 -0.19 -5.43 16.95
C PRO A 30 0.73 -6.31 16.10
N THR A 31 1.52 -7.14 16.78
CA THR A 31 2.32 -8.18 16.12
C THR A 31 1.38 -9.26 15.57
N PRO A 32 1.47 -9.64 14.28
CA PRO A 32 0.65 -10.70 13.73
C PRO A 32 0.98 -12.04 14.40
N ALA A 33 -0.03 -12.89 14.64
CA ALA A 33 0.21 -14.23 15.17
C ALA A 33 0.85 -15.14 14.12
N THR A 34 0.45 -14.95 12.87
CA THR A 34 0.99 -15.62 11.68
C THR A 34 1.18 -14.62 10.57
N GLU A 35 2.20 -14.82 9.74
CA GLU A 35 2.42 -14.01 8.55
C GLU A 35 2.43 -14.89 7.30
N ILE A 36 1.65 -14.49 6.30
CA ILE A 36 1.77 -15.01 4.96
C ILE A 36 3.09 -14.56 4.35
N THR A 37 3.65 -15.42 3.51
CA THR A 37 4.88 -15.19 2.76
C THR A 37 4.70 -14.11 1.68
N PRO A 38 5.81 -13.50 1.20
CA PRO A 38 5.75 -12.62 0.03
C PRO A 38 5.10 -13.28 -1.20
N ALA A 39 5.37 -14.57 -1.44
CA ALA A 39 4.80 -15.30 -2.57
C ALA A 39 3.27 -15.44 -2.45
N GLU A 40 2.76 -15.73 -1.25
CA GLU A 40 1.32 -15.77 -0.99
C GLU A 40 0.66 -14.40 -1.17
N ALA A 41 1.35 -13.31 -0.83
CA ALA A 41 0.85 -11.96 -1.08
C ALA A 41 0.75 -11.65 -2.58
N GLN A 42 1.75 -12.06 -3.39
CA GLN A 42 1.68 -11.95 -4.85
C GLN A 42 0.54 -12.80 -5.44
N ALA A 43 0.34 -14.00 -4.89
CA ALA A 43 -0.76 -14.88 -5.28
C ALA A 43 -2.12 -14.23 -4.95
N ALA A 44 -2.26 -13.58 -3.78
CA ALA A 44 -3.49 -12.86 -3.42
C ALA A 44 -3.79 -11.71 -4.39
N VAL A 45 -2.79 -10.94 -4.81
CA VAL A 45 -2.95 -9.89 -5.83
C VAL A 45 -3.37 -10.49 -7.18
N SER A 46 -2.69 -11.56 -7.60
CA SER A 46 -2.97 -12.27 -8.85
C SER A 46 -4.29 -13.04 -8.82
N ALA A 47 -4.85 -13.36 -7.65
CA ALA A 47 -6.17 -13.94 -7.52
C ALA A 47 -7.26 -12.86 -7.66
N ARG A 48 -7.00 -11.67 -7.12
CA ARG A 48 -7.93 -10.55 -7.07
C ARG A 48 -8.05 -9.77 -8.38
N TYR A 49 -6.93 -9.54 -9.07
CA TYR A 49 -6.83 -8.64 -10.21
C TYR A 49 -6.31 -9.36 -11.47
N ALA A 50 -6.70 -8.87 -12.65
CA ALA A 50 -6.05 -9.26 -13.90
C ALA A 50 -4.71 -8.52 -14.01
N VAL A 51 -3.62 -9.21 -13.67
CA VAL A 51 -2.27 -8.64 -13.69
C VAL A 51 -1.43 -9.28 -14.78
N ALA A 52 -0.60 -8.47 -15.45
CA ALA A 52 0.41 -8.96 -16.37
C ALA A 52 1.67 -9.41 -15.60
N ALA A 53 2.01 -8.72 -14.51
CA ALA A 53 3.13 -9.08 -13.65
C ALA A 53 2.96 -8.50 -12.24
N THR A 54 3.61 -9.14 -11.26
CA THR A 54 3.82 -8.61 -9.91
C THR A 54 5.32 -8.53 -9.62
N GLY A 55 5.76 -7.46 -8.95
CA GLY A 55 7.13 -7.35 -8.47
C GLY A 55 7.29 -7.80 -7.02
N THR A 56 8.49 -7.60 -6.48
CA THR A 56 8.86 -8.05 -5.12
C THR A 56 8.05 -7.33 -4.04
N PRO A 57 7.32 -8.06 -3.18
CA PRO A 57 6.61 -7.46 -2.05
C PRO A 57 7.57 -6.86 -1.03
N THR A 58 7.18 -5.71 -0.46
CA THR A 58 7.90 -5.07 0.64
C THR A 58 7.03 -5.05 1.88
N ARG A 59 7.57 -5.47 3.04
CA ARG A 59 6.84 -5.40 4.32
C ARG A 59 6.76 -3.96 4.81
N VAL A 60 5.55 -3.47 5.04
CA VAL A 60 5.26 -2.12 5.51
C VAL A 60 4.25 -2.14 6.65
N VAL A 61 4.13 -1.03 7.37
CA VAL A 61 3.03 -0.75 8.27
C VAL A 61 2.12 0.26 7.58
N VAL A 62 0.84 -0.04 7.47
CA VAL A 62 -0.17 0.93 7.03
C VAL A 62 -0.78 1.55 8.27
N ALA A 63 -0.56 2.85 8.47
CA ALA A 63 -1.14 3.60 9.57
C ALA A 63 -2.55 4.11 9.22
N ASN A 64 -3.45 4.07 10.19
CA ASN A 64 -4.76 4.71 10.16
C ASN A 64 -5.00 5.39 11.52
N ALA A 65 -4.86 6.71 11.54
CA ALA A 65 -4.88 7.52 12.76
C ALA A 65 -3.86 7.01 13.80
N SER A 66 -4.31 6.50 14.95
CA SER A 66 -3.48 5.98 16.05
C SER A 66 -3.20 4.48 15.99
N ALA A 67 -3.79 3.76 15.03
CA ALA A 67 -3.60 2.33 14.84
C ALA A 67 -2.83 2.03 13.56
N GLY A 68 -2.07 0.94 13.55
CA GLY A 68 -1.37 0.46 12.37
C GLY A 68 -1.52 -1.03 12.18
N ARG A 69 -1.18 -1.50 10.98
CA ARG A 69 -1.29 -2.90 10.60
C ARG A 69 -0.17 -3.26 9.64
N PHE A 70 0.38 -4.46 9.78
CA PHE A 70 1.38 -4.97 8.85
C PHE A 70 0.75 -5.34 7.52
N ALA A 71 1.41 -4.96 6.43
CA ALA A 71 1.01 -5.27 5.07
C ALA A 71 2.21 -5.56 4.18
N TRP A 72 2.00 -6.40 3.18
CA TRP A 72 2.84 -6.52 2.00
C TRP A 72 2.43 -5.47 0.98
N LYS A 73 3.34 -4.56 0.63
CA LYS A 73 3.19 -3.66 -0.52
C LYS A 73 3.72 -4.35 -1.76
N VAL A 74 2.83 -4.67 -2.69
CA VAL A 74 3.12 -5.41 -3.92
C VAL A 74 2.98 -4.46 -5.12
N PRO A 75 4.06 -4.21 -5.89
CA PRO A 75 3.93 -3.60 -7.21
C PRO A 75 3.23 -4.57 -8.16
N ALA A 76 2.21 -4.11 -8.86
CA ALA A 76 1.44 -4.91 -9.80
C ALA A 76 1.15 -4.13 -11.09
N MET A 77 1.42 -4.74 -12.23
CA MET A 77 1.05 -4.21 -13.55
C MET A 77 -0.33 -4.77 -13.92
N VAL A 78 -1.35 -3.93 -13.86
CA VAL A 78 -2.76 -4.34 -14.04
C VAL A 78 -3.20 -4.16 -15.49
N MET A 79 -3.91 -5.14 -16.05
CA MET A 79 -4.48 -5.12 -17.39
C MET A 79 -5.95 -4.63 -17.38
N PRO A 80 -6.46 -4.07 -18.50
CA PRO A 80 -5.80 -3.82 -19.80
C PRO A 80 -5.03 -2.49 -19.85
N VAL A 81 -5.10 -1.70 -18.78
CA VAL A 81 -4.61 -0.31 -18.75
C VAL A 81 -3.07 -0.22 -18.69
N THR A 82 -2.37 -1.35 -18.53
CA THR A 82 -0.91 -1.46 -18.33
C THR A 82 -0.40 -0.42 -17.32
N GLY A 83 -1.20 -0.17 -16.29
CA GLY A 83 -0.86 0.76 -15.22
C GLY A 83 -0.09 0.02 -14.14
N LEU A 84 0.97 0.64 -13.61
CA LEU A 84 1.64 0.15 -12.41
C LEU A 84 0.85 0.63 -11.19
N PHE A 85 0.50 -0.30 -10.30
CA PHE A 85 -0.20 -0.05 -9.05
C PHE A 85 0.59 -0.58 -7.87
N TRP A 86 0.45 0.08 -6.74
CA TRP A 86 0.76 -0.49 -5.44
C TRP A 86 -0.50 -1.15 -4.88
N VAL A 87 -0.36 -2.41 -4.45
CA VAL A 87 -1.41 -3.17 -3.77
C VAL A 87 -0.93 -3.53 -2.39
N TRP A 88 -1.70 -3.20 -1.37
CA TRP A 88 -1.36 -3.53 0.02
C TRP A 88 -2.17 -4.73 0.45
N VAL A 89 -1.48 -5.80 0.84
CA VAL A 89 -2.07 -7.06 1.27
C VAL A 89 -1.77 -7.24 2.75
N ASP A 90 -2.80 -7.47 3.55
CA ASP A 90 -2.66 -7.77 4.97
C ASP A 90 -1.74 -8.97 5.20
N THR A 91 -0.74 -8.84 6.08
CA THR A 91 0.24 -9.92 6.30
C THR A 91 -0.34 -11.12 7.01
N GLU A 92 -1.46 -11.01 7.72
CA GLU A 92 -2.01 -12.12 8.51
C GLU A 92 -3.10 -12.87 7.75
N THR A 93 -3.94 -12.13 7.02
CA THR A 93 -5.14 -12.66 6.36
C THR A 93 -5.00 -12.82 4.84
N GLY A 94 -3.97 -12.22 4.23
CA GLY A 94 -3.85 -12.16 2.78
C GLY A 94 -4.91 -11.30 2.09
N ARG A 95 -5.71 -10.54 2.84
CA ARG A 95 -6.74 -9.67 2.30
C ARG A 95 -6.12 -8.42 1.68
N VAL A 96 -6.57 -8.00 0.50
CA VAL A 96 -6.23 -6.67 -0.04
C VAL A 96 -6.84 -5.58 0.86
N LEU A 97 -5.98 -4.70 1.37
CA LEU A 97 -6.35 -3.57 2.23
C LEU A 97 -6.65 -2.31 1.42
N ARG A 98 -5.80 -2.00 0.44
CA ARG A 98 -5.93 -0.83 -0.43
C ARG A 98 -5.15 -1.01 -1.73
N THR A 99 -5.46 -0.19 -2.72
CA THR A 99 -4.73 -0.08 -3.99
C THR A 99 -4.55 1.39 -4.36
N ALA A 100 -3.47 1.70 -5.07
CA ALA A 100 -3.22 3.04 -5.58
C ALA A 100 -2.34 2.97 -6.84
N PRO A 101 -2.52 3.86 -7.82
CA PRO A 101 -1.57 4.01 -8.92
C PRO A 101 -0.17 4.27 -8.37
N ALA A 102 0.85 3.61 -8.93
CA ALA A 102 2.21 3.75 -8.43
C ALA A 102 2.81 5.14 -8.65
N GLY A 103 2.24 5.89 -9.59
CA GLY A 103 2.64 7.25 -9.92
C GLY A 103 1.54 8.27 -9.72
N SER A 104 0.76 8.22 -8.63
CA SER A 104 -0.31 9.20 -8.38
C SER A 104 0.22 10.63 -8.16
N ASP A 105 0.60 11.27 -9.26
CA ASP A 105 -0.09 12.42 -9.83
C ASP A 105 -0.97 11.90 -11.01
N GLN A 106 -2.24 12.29 -11.10
CA GLN A 106 -3.27 11.89 -12.10
C GLN A 106 -4.15 10.64 -11.84
N ARG A 107 -5.32 10.91 -11.25
CA ARG A 107 -6.69 10.54 -11.70
C ARG A 107 -6.95 9.14 -12.30
N LEU A 108 -6.83 8.07 -11.50
CA LEU A 108 -7.60 6.83 -11.72
C LEU A 108 -8.18 6.37 -10.39
N THR A 109 -9.48 6.60 -10.20
CA THR A 109 -10.17 6.49 -8.90
C THR A 109 -10.73 5.08 -8.61
N SER A 110 -10.57 4.10 -9.51
CA SER A 110 -10.98 2.72 -9.25
C SER A 110 -10.38 1.73 -10.26
N LEU A 111 -9.90 0.59 -9.77
CA LEU A 111 -9.37 -0.53 -10.56
C LEU A 111 -10.49 -1.49 -11.00
N PRO A 112 -10.39 -2.11 -12.20
CA PRO A 112 -11.33 -3.16 -12.61
C PRO A 112 -11.16 -4.41 -11.73
N LEU A 113 -12.27 -4.90 -11.18
CA LEU A 113 -12.34 -6.18 -10.47
C LEU A 113 -12.43 -7.31 -11.50
N ARG A 114 -11.99 -8.52 -11.15
CA ARG A 114 -12.30 -9.71 -11.98
C ARG A 114 -13.81 -9.92 -12.00
N ASP A 115 -14.34 -10.33 -13.16
CA ASP A 115 -15.78 -10.47 -13.48
C ASP A 115 -16.58 -11.32 -12.47
N ALA A 116 -15.94 -12.07 -11.58
CA ALA A 116 -16.58 -12.89 -10.56
C ALA A 116 -17.17 -12.10 -9.36
N GLU A 117 -16.89 -10.81 -9.20
CA GLU A 117 -17.42 -10.01 -8.08
C GLU A 117 -18.48 -8.96 -8.46
N VAL A 118 -18.80 -8.81 -9.75
CA VAL A 118 -19.83 -7.85 -10.21
C VAL A 118 -21.25 -8.46 -10.14
N ALA A 119 -21.36 -9.73 -9.76
CA ALA A 119 -22.63 -10.39 -9.52
C ALA A 119 -22.80 -10.74 -8.04
N ARG A 120 -23.25 -9.76 -7.24
CA ARG A 120 -24.04 -9.96 -6.02
C ARG A 120 -24.72 -8.68 -5.58
#